data_AF-A0A485AFT3-F1
#
_entry.id   AF-A0A485AFT3-F1
#
_cell.length_a   1.000
_cell.length_b   1.000
_cell.length_c   1.000
_cell.angle_alpha   90.00
_cell.angle_beta   90.00
_cell.angle_gamma   90.00
#
_symmetry.space_group_name_H-M   'P 1'
#
loop_
_entity.id
_entity.type
_entity.pdbx_description
1 polymer ?
#
loop_
_entity_poly.entity_id
_entity_poly.type
_entity_poly.pdbx_seq_one_letter_code
_entity_poly.pdbx_strand_id
1 'polypeptide(L)' 'MKRVGKRGEGKFERISWQEALDTIAGNLQRVVKDYGNEAVYINYSSGLSAAI' A
#
# COMPACT_ATOMS: atom_id res chain seq x y z
N MET A 1 -5.68 9.31 4.20
CA MET A 1 -4.76 9.74 5.28
C MET A 1 -3.37 9.22 4.96
N LYS A 2 -2.32 9.99 5.27
CA LYS A 2 -0.92 9.61 5.04
C LYS A 2 -0.17 9.58 6.36
N ARG A 3 0.67 8.56 6.57
CA ARG A 3 1.44 8.41 7.82
C ARG A 3 2.61 9.41 7.81
N VAL A 4 2.74 10.18 8.88
CA VAL A 4 3.82 11.17 9.06
C VAL A 4 4.79 10.83 10.20
N GLY A 5 4.42 9.89 11.08
CA GLY A 5 5.27 9.39 12.17
C GLY A 5 5.84 7.99 11.93
N LYS A 6 6.49 7.43 12.95
CA LYS A 6 6.90 6.01 12.92
C LYS A 6 5.66 5.10 12.89
N ARG A 7 5.83 3.90 12.35
CA ARG A 7 4.77 2.89 12.31
C ARG A 7 4.32 2.58 13.75
N GLY A 8 3.01 2.60 14.00
CA GLY A 8 2.44 2.36 15.32
C GLY A 8 2.20 3.62 16.17
N GLU A 9 2.72 4.79 15.79
CA GLU A 9 2.52 6.04 16.56
C GLU A 9 1.13 6.68 16.36
N GLY A 10 0.33 6.20 15.41
CA GLY A 10 -1.01 6.76 15.14
C GLY A 10 -1.03 8.16 14.52
N LYS A 11 0.12 8.69 14.06
CA LYS A 11 0.22 10.04 13.49
C LYS A 11 -0.02 10.05 11.99
N PHE A 12 -1.09 10.75 11.58
CA PHE A 12 -1.49 10.87 10.18
C PHE A 12 -1.91 12.29 9.80
N GLU A 13 -1.69 12.64 8.54
CA GLU A 13 -2.20 13.86 7.92
C GLU A 13 -3.30 13.53 6.90
N ARG A 14 -4.23 14.47 6.72
CA ARG A 14 -5.27 14.35 5.68
C ARG A 14 -4.66 14.72 4.33
N ILE A 15 -4.93 13.87 3.35
CA ILE A 15 -4.53 14.06 1.96
C ILE A 15 -5.75 13.89 1.07
N SER A 16 -5.69 14.40 -0.16
CA SER A 16 -6.73 14.19 -1.15
C SER A 16 -6.80 12.72 -1.59
N TRP A 17 -7.95 12.32 -2.14
CA TRP A 17 -8.09 11.00 -2.76
C TRP A 17 -7.13 10.81 -3.94
N GLN A 18 -6.92 11.86 -4.74
CA GLN A 18 -6.00 11.83 -5.87
C GLN A 18 -4.57 11.55 -5.41
N GLU A 19 -4.07 12.30 -4.42
CA GLU A 19 -2.73 12.10 -3.87
C GLU A 19 -2.56 10.69 -3.28
N ALA A 20 -3.60 10.16 -2.62
CA ALA A 20 -3.56 8.82 -2.04
C ALA A 20 -3.40 7.75 -3.13
N LEU A 21 -4.18 7.84 -4.20
CA LEU A 21 -4.14 6.90 -5.32
C LEU A 21 -2.80 6.98 -6.06
N ASP A 22 -2.33 8.19 -6.37
CA ASP A 22 -1.05 8.41 -7.06
C ASP A 22 0.13 7.85 -6.25
N THR A 23 0.10 8.06 -4.92
CA THR A 23 1.14 7.53 -4.02
C THR A 23 1.17 5.99 -4.00
N ILE A 24 0.00 5.35 -3.98
CA ILE A 24 -0.09 3.88 -3.97
C ILE A 24 0.33 3.32 -5.33
N ALA A 25 -0.19 3.88 -6.43
CA ALA A 25 0.12 3.43 -7.78
C ALA A 25 1.62 3.56 -8.10
N GLY A 26 2.23 4.71 -7.76
CA GLY A 26 3.67 4.92 -7.98
C GLY A 26 4.53 3.93 -7.19
N ASN A 27 4.17 3.61 -5.95
CA ASN A 27 4.89 2.61 -5.17
C ASN A 27 4.70 1.19 -5.72
N LEU A 28 3.50 0.83 -6.14
CA LEU A 28 3.22 -0.47 -6.76
C LEU A 28 4.05 -0.65 -8.04
N GLN A 29 4.04 0.35 -8.93
CA GLN A 29 4.85 0.34 -10.15
C GLN A 29 6.34 0.18 -9.85
N ARG A 30 6.86 0.90 -8.84
CA ARG A 30 8.26 0.77 -8.41
C ARG A 30 8.58 -0.64 -7.92
N VAL A 31 7.72 -1.23 -7.08
CA VAL A 31 7.92 -2.59 -6.56
C VAL A 31 7.93 -3.61 -7.70
N VAL A 32 6.95 -3.54 -8.60
CA VAL A 32 6.88 -4.43 -9.77
C VAL A 32 8.10 -4.28 -10.66
N LYS A 33 8.55 -3.04 -10.90
CA LYS A 33 9.74 -2.77 -11.71
C LYS A 33 11.01 -3.35 -11.09
N ASP A 34 11.19 -3.19 -9.78
CA ASP A 34 12.45 -3.51 -9.11
C ASP A 34 12.53 -4.97 -8.65
N TYR A 35 11.39 -5.62 -8.40
CA TYR A 35 11.30 -6.95 -7.78
C TYR A 35 10.35 -7.93 -8.46
N GLY A 36 9.70 -7.55 -9.57
CA GLY A 36 8.73 -8.40 -10.25
C GLY A 36 7.34 -8.39 -9.60
N ASN A 37 6.38 -9.03 -10.27
CA ASN A 37 4.98 -9.08 -9.81
C ASN A 37 4.79 -9.97 -8.57
N GLU A 38 5.66 -10.97 -8.39
CA GLU A 38 5.70 -11.88 -7.25
C GLU A 38 5.95 -11.16 -5.91
N ALA A 39 6.54 -9.97 -5.95
CA ALA A 39 6.75 -9.14 -4.77
C ALA A 39 5.47 -8.45 -4.26
N VAL A 40 4.36 -8.56 -4.99
CA VAL A 40 3.07 -7.94 -4.64
C VAL A 40 2.14 -8.99 -4.04
N TYR A 41 1.88 -8.86 -2.74
CA TYR A 41 0.90 -9.69 -2.03
C TYR A 41 -0.42 -8.95 -1.87
N ILE A 42 -1.51 -9.57 -2.34
CA ILE A 42 -2.87 -9.07 -2.17
C ILE A 42 -3.61 -10.06 -1.27
N ASN A 43 -3.79 -9.70 0.00
CA ASN A 43 -4.69 -10.44 0.86
C ASN A 43 -6.13 -9.97 0.57
N TYR A 44 -6.85 -10.75 -0.24
CA TYR A 44 -8.30 -10.61 -0.35
C TYR A 44 -8.95 -11.68 0.52
N SER A 45 -9.61 -11.26 1.59
CA SER A 45 -10.27 -12.15 2.54
C SER A 45 -11.56 -11.51 3.05
N SER A 46 -12.67 -12.22 2.89
CA SER A 46 -13.89 -12.05 3.71
C SER A 46 -13.96 -13.08 4.85
N GLY A 47 -12.87 -13.82 5.11
CA GLY A 47 -12.80 -14.89 6.11
C GLY A 47 -11.87 -16.07 5.76
N LEU A 48 -11.43 -16.20 4.50
CA LEU A 48 -10.44 -17.19 4.06
C LEU A 48 -9.34 -16.46 3.31
N SER A 49 -8.17 -16.33 3.95
CA SER A 49 -6.97 -15.80 3.31
C SER A 49 -6.57 -16.73 2.18
N ALA A 50 -6.70 -16.28 0.92
CA ALA A 50 -6.06 -16.95 -0.21
C ALA A 50 -4.54 -16.82 -0.02
N ALA A 51 -3.92 -17.90 0.45
CA ALA A 51 -2.51 -18.14 0.26
C ALA A 51 -2.29 -18.41 -1.24
N ILE A 52 -1.36 -17.70 -1.83
CA ILE A 52 -0.60 -18.17 -2.99
C ILE A 52 0.72 -18.67 -2.44
#